data_AF-A0A5E8ATK4-F1
#
_entry.id   AF-A0A5E8ATK4-F1
#
_cell.length_a   1.000
_cell.length_b   1.000
_cell.length_c   1.000
_cell.angle_alpha   90.00
_cell.angle_beta   90.00
_cell.angle_gamma   90.00
#
_symmetry.space_group_name_H-M   'P 1'
#
loop_
_entity.id
_entity.type
_entity.pdbx_description
1 polymer ?
#
loop_
_entity_poly.entity_id
_entity_poly.type
_entity_poly.pdbx_seq_one_letter_code
_entity_poly.pdbx_strand_id
1 'polypeptide(L)'
;MRIITLAILIFFVSVGCLERFEPQGTTLTNLLVVEGQLTTGSEGNTIKLSRTRAIGMKDMVPEQNAIVKVTDGQSNDYLFKEMLPGTYYSPAADLTAKVGEKYVLDIVTAGGSHYQSSPVILKQTPPIEKVYYSSETRLTDDGRALSGIAIYLDAFDENNNTNYYRWEWTENWEIQMPVNSKFDFQVDKDTVGMGYPIPKILPVNICYNSDTSSRIMVASTKTLSEDRVKKYEINFTSTKGFKLKSLYGIIVKQYALDEAGYKYWEALRASSEGVGTLFDPQPYELTGNVFNTSDGNEPVLGYFDASTVSVNSLVVIRDQLDSLVYPLEQCFEEKDTVPYRLVQDYLQAGYLIDTTGLFGTTYVIMAPVDCSDCRLYGSLERPKFRPD
;
A
#
# COMPACT_ATOMS: atom_id res chain seq x y z
N MET A 1 -41.51 -11.31 -51.91
CA MET A 1 -40.19 -12.00 -52.07
C MET A 1 -39.00 -11.09 -51.73
N ARG A 2 -38.85 -9.89 -52.32
CA ARG A 2 -37.71 -8.99 -52.07
C ARG A 2 -37.51 -8.52 -50.61
N ILE A 3 -38.60 -8.34 -49.85
CA ILE A 3 -38.53 -7.90 -48.44
C ILE A 3 -38.09 -9.05 -47.52
N ILE A 4 -38.48 -10.29 -47.83
CA ILE A 4 -38.11 -11.48 -47.05
C ILE A 4 -36.63 -11.80 -47.28
N THR A 5 -36.12 -11.67 -48.51
CA THR A 5 -34.68 -11.80 -48.77
C THR A 5 -33.86 -10.71 -48.10
N LEU A 6 -34.36 -9.47 -48.02
CA LEU A 6 -33.67 -8.38 -47.31
C LEU A 6 -33.65 -8.62 -45.79
N ALA A 7 -34.75 -9.12 -45.21
CA ALA A 7 -34.83 -9.46 -43.79
C ALA A 7 -33.92 -10.64 -43.41
N ILE A 8 -33.82 -11.67 -44.28
CA ILE A 8 -32.90 -12.80 -44.09
C ILE A 8 -31.44 -12.36 -44.21
N LEU A 9 -31.14 -11.43 -45.13
CA LEU A 9 -29.79 -10.88 -45.28
C LEU A 9 -29.37 -10.06 -44.05
N ILE A 10 -30.27 -9.24 -43.50
CA ILE A 10 -30.02 -8.44 -42.29
C ILE A 10 -29.84 -9.34 -41.05
N PHE A 11 -30.58 -10.44 -40.94
CA PHE A 11 -30.44 -11.40 -39.84
C PHE A 11 -29.08 -12.13 -39.84
N PHE A 12 -28.48 -12.34 -41.02
CA PHE A 12 -27.17 -12.98 -41.14
C PHE A 12 -25.99 -12.07 -40.75
N VAL A 13 -26.14 -10.73 -40.86
CA VAL A 13 -25.08 -9.78 -40.45
C VAL A 13 -25.02 -9.60 -38.93
N SER A 14 -26.08 -9.95 -38.20
CA SER A 14 -26.13 -9.84 -36.72
C SER A 14 -25.52 -11.03 -35.97
N VAL A 15 -25.07 -12.09 -36.65
CA VAL A 15 -24.42 -13.24 -36.01
C VAL A 15 -22.90 -13.12 -36.12
N GLY A 16 -22.37 -11.99 -35.63
CA GLY A 16 -20.94 -11.85 -35.38
C GLY A 16 -20.62 -12.49 -34.04
N CYS A 17 -20.15 -13.75 -34.02
CA CYS A 17 -19.47 -14.26 -32.85
C CYS A 17 -18.19 -13.45 -32.66
N LEU A 18 -18.15 -12.62 -31.62
CA LEU A 18 -16.88 -12.10 -31.11
C LEU A 18 -16.12 -13.30 -30.56
N GLU A 19 -15.25 -13.89 -31.39
CA GLU A 19 -14.27 -14.85 -30.88
C GLU A 19 -13.42 -14.13 -29.86
N ARG A 20 -13.42 -14.67 -28.64
CA ARG A 20 -12.57 -14.17 -27.57
C ARG A 20 -11.13 -14.36 -28.03
N PHE A 21 -10.45 -13.27 -28.33
CA PHE A 21 -9.02 -13.31 -28.61
C PHE A 21 -8.33 -13.72 -27.30
N GLU A 22 -7.95 -14.98 -27.19
CA GLU A 22 -7.00 -15.42 -26.18
C GLU A 22 -5.60 -15.15 -26.74
N PRO A 23 -4.88 -14.13 -26.25
CA PRO A 23 -3.52 -13.89 -26.70
C PRO A 23 -2.73 -15.17 -26.47
N GLN A 24 -2.14 -15.72 -27.53
CA GLN A 24 -1.10 -16.75 -27.42
C GLN A 24 0.18 -16.10 -26.91
N GLY A 25 0.15 -15.62 -25.67
CA GLY A 25 1.35 -15.27 -24.93
C GLY A 25 1.95 -16.57 -24.37
N THR A 26 3.25 -16.74 -24.51
CA THR A 26 4.01 -17.75 -23.77
C THR A 26 3.66 -17.57 -22.30
N THR A 27 2.95 -18.53 -21.69
CA THR A 27 2.68 -18.47 -20.26
C THR A 27 4.00 -18.68 -19.52
N LEU A 28 4.64 -17.59 -19.11
CA LEU A 28 5.81 -17.60 -18.25
C LEU A 28 5.37 -18.01 -16.85
N THR A 29 5.33 -19.31 -16.61
CA THR A 29 5.01 -19.88 -15.31
C THR A 29 6.29 -20.28 -14.59
N ASN A 30 6.33 -20.09 -13.27
CA ASN A 30 7.40 -20.56 -12.40
C ASN A 30 8.77 -19.86 -12.57
N LEU A 31 8.82 -18.69 -13.19
CA LEU A 31 10.00 -17.82 -13.16
C LEU A 31 10.24 -17.26 -11.76
N LEU A 32 11.50 -17.14 -11.37
CA LEU A 32 11.89 -16.44 -10.14
C LEU A 32 11.62 -14.94 -10.27
N VAL A 33 11.06 -14.36 -9.21
CA VAL A 33 10.84 -12.92 -9.04
C VAL A 33 11.64 -12.46 -7.83
N VAL A 34 12.52 -11.48 -8.02
CA VAL A 34 13.43 -10.96 -6.99
C VAL A 34 13.14 -9.49 -6.69
N GLU A 35 12.67 -9.21 -5.49
CA GLU A 35 12.58 -7.84 -4.97
C GLU A 35 13.65 -7.65 -3.92
N GLY A 36 14.76 -7.01 -4.29
CA GLY A 36 15.90 -6.82 -3.40
C GLY A 36 16.35 -5.37 -3.33
N GLN A 37 16.42 -4.84 -2.12
CA GLN A 37 17.02 -3.52 -1.89
C GLN A 37 17.99 -3.58 -0.72
N LEU A 38 19.25 -3.30 -1.01
CA LEU A 38 20.29 -3.14 -0.01
C LEU A 38 20.37 -1.68 0.44
N THR A 39 20.34 -1.47 1.75
CA THR A 39 20.38 -0.16 2.36
C THR A 39 21.32 -0.10 3.56
N THR A 40 21.67 1.12 3.95
CA THR A 40 22.45 1.43 5.16
C THR A 40 21.57 1.77 6.36
N GLY A 41 20.26 1.48 6.30
CA GLY A 41 19.30 1.84 7.34
C GLY A 41 19.42 0.96 8.59
N SER A 42 18.94 1.47 9.73
CA SER A 42 18.94 0.73 11.00
C SER A 42 17.91 -0.41 11.07
N GLU A 43 16.96 -0.45 10.14
CA GLU A 43 15.90 -1.48 10.07
C GLU A 43 16.40 -2.83 9.55
N GLY A 44 17.65 -2.93 9.10
CA GLY A 44 18.19 -4.10 8.41
C GLY A 44 17.77 -4.15 6.94
N ASN A 45 18.02 -5.28 6.29
CA ASN A 45 17.82 -5.46 4.86
C ASN A 45 16.94 -6.67 4.59
N THR A 46 16.05 -6.54 3.60
CA THR A 46 15.10 -7.60 3.23
C THR A 46 15.19 -7.88 1.72
N ILE A 47 15.23 -9.16 1.36
CA ILE A 47 15.10 -9.65 -0.01
C ILE A 47 13.85 -10.53 -0.05
N LYS A 48 12.92 -10.24 -0.96
CA LYS A 48 11.73 -11.06 -1.17
C LYS A 48 11.88 -11.86 -2.46
N LEU A 49 11.61 -13.15 -2.37
CA LEU A 49 11.66 -14.09 -3.47
C LEU A 49 10.29 -14.74 -3.66
N SER A 50 9.81 -14.71 -4.90
CA SER A 50 8.56 -15.36 -5.27
C SER A 50 8.65 -15.99 -6.66
N ARG A 51 7.60 -16.70 -7.07
CA ARG A 51 7.48 -17.36 -8.38
C ARG A 51 6.26 -16.85 -9.13
N THR A 52 6.44 -16.61 -10.43
CA THR A 52 5.34 -16.30 -11.35
C THR A 52 4.38 -17.47 -11.49
N ARG A 53 3.13 -17.16 -11.86
CA ARG A 53 2.07 -18.15 -12.01
C ARG A 53 1.23 -17.87 -13.24
N ALA A 54 0.44 -18.85 -13.63
CA ALA A 54 -0.56 -18.68 -14.67
C ALA A 54 -1.55 -17.56 -14.29
N ILE A 55 -1.99 -16.82 -15.31
CA ILE A 55 -2.93 -15.70 -15.20
C ILE A 55 -4.24 -16.21 -14.56
N GLY A 56 -4.76 -15.48 -13.57
CA GLY A 56 -6.03 -15.78 -12.90
C GLY A 56 -5.92 -16.44 -11.51
N MET A 57 -4.71 -16.78 -11.06
CA MET A 57 -4.48 -17.18 -9.66
C MET A 57 -4.17 -15.96 -8.78
N LYS A 58 -4.80 -15.89 -7.60
CA LYS A 58 -4.79 -14.69 -6.74
C LYS A 58 -3.61 -14.63 -5.75
N ASP A 59 -3.05 -15.79 -5.40
CA ASP A 59 -2.02 -15.87 -4.36
C ASP A 59 -0.61 -15.91 -4.94
N MET A 60 0.27 -15.05 -4.41
CA MET A 60 1.72 -15.07 -4.63
C MET A 60 2.30 -16.42 -4.17
N VAL A 61 3.18 -17.03 -4.96
CA VAL A 61 3.92 -18.22 -4.53
C VAL A 61 5.28 -17.79 -4.01
N PRO A 62 5.53 -17.86 -2.70
CA PRO A 62 6.85 -17.54 -2.15
C PRO A 62 7.88 -18.61 -2.53
N GLU A 63 9.11 -18.19 -2.83
CA GLU A 63 10.26 -19.09 -3.00
C GLU A 63 10.91 -19.34 -1.62
N GLN A 64 10.68 -20.52 -1.05
CA GLN A 64 11.09 -20.85 0.32
C GLN A 64 12.37 -21.68 0.37
N ASN A 65 13.05 -21.65 1.52
CA ASN A 65 14.26 -22.42 1.82
C ASN A 65 15.42 -22.17 0.83
N ALA A 66 15.48 -20.99 0.22
CA ALA A 66 16.62 -20.57 -0.57
C ALA A 66 17.76 -20.11 0.35
N ILE A 67 19.00 -20.29 -0.11
CA ILE A 67 20.17 -19.68 0.50
C ILE A 67 20.36 -18.34 -0.20
N VAL A 68 20.17 -17.25 0.54
CA VAL A 68 20.28 -15.88 0.03
C VAL A 68 21.45 -15.19 0.71
N LYS A 69 22.39 -14.68 -0.08
CA LYS A 69 23.51 -13.90 0.44
C LYS A 69 23.80 -12.70 -0.44
N VAL A 70 24.40 -11.67 0.16
CA VAL A 70 25.00 -10.55 -0.55
C VAL A 70 26.51 -10.60 -0.32
N THR A 71 27.28 -10.45 -1.38
CA THR A 71 28.75 -10.42 -1.33
C THR A 71 29.25 -9.02 -1.68
N ASP A 72 30.17 -8.46 -0.88
CA ASP A 72 30.79 -7.16 -1.17
C ASP A 72 32.02 -7.26 -2.09
N GLY A 73 32.59 -6.11 -2.46
CA GLY A 73 33.81 -6.04 -3.28
C GLY A 73 35.08 -6.62 -2.65
N GLN A 74 35.04 -6.99 -1.36
CA GLN A 74 36.14 -7.61 -0.61
C GLN A 74 35.91 -9.12 -0.38
N SER A 75 34.88 -9.68 -1.02
CA SER A 75 34.47 -11.09 -0.87
C SER A 75 33.97 -11.46 0.53
N ASN A 76 33.46 -10.48 1.29
CA ASN A 76 32.73 -10.77 2.52
C ASN A 76 31.28 -11.17 2.18
N ASP A 77 30.84 -12.30 2.73
CA ASP A 77 29.50 -12.84 2.52
C ASP A 77 28.57 -12.49 3.68
N TYR A 78 27.40 -11.93 3.35
CA TYR A 78 26.36 -11.53 4.28
C TYR A 78 25.12 -12.38 4.03
N LEU A 79 24.80 -13.26 4.98
CA LEU A 79 23.67 -14.20 4.86
C LEU A 79 22.35 -13.54 5.27
N PHE A 80 21.29 -13.86 4.53
CA PHE A 80 19.92 -13.48 4.85
C PHE A 80 19.16 -14.73 5.31
N LYS A 81 18.43 -14.62 6.42
CA LYS A 81 17.65 -15.72 7.00
C LYS A 81 16.18 -15.56 6.63
N GLU A 82 15.54 -16.65 6.23
CA GLU A 82 14.11 -16.64 5.97
C GLU A 82 13.33 -16.42 7.27
N MET A 83 12.55 -15.33 7.34
CA MET A 83 11.73 -14.97 8.51
C MET A 83 10.26 -15.27 8.30
N LEU A 84 9.80 -15.09 7.06
CA LEU A 84 8.48 -15.47 6.57
C LEU A 84 8.68 -16.17 5.23
N PRO A 85 7.75 -17.03 4.78
CA PRO A 85 7.84 -17.69 3.48
C PRO A 85 8.23 -16.72 2.36
N GLY A 86 9.38 -16.94 1.74
CA GLY A 86 9.91 -16.10 0.64
C GLY A 86 10.46 -14.73 1.05
N THR A 87 10.55 -14.42 2.35
CA THR A 87 11.09 -13.16 2.87
C THR A 87 12.35 -13.42 3.68
N TYR A 88 13.49 -13.00 3.13
CA TYR A 88 14.82 -13.20 3.68
C TYR A 88 15.35 -11.91 4.27
N TYR A 89 15.81 -11.94 5.51
CA TYR A 89 16.17 -10.77 6.29
C TYR A 89 17.59 -10.87 6.85
N SER A 90 18.31 -9.75 6.82
CA SER A 90 19.61 -9.56 7.46
C SER A 90 19.57 -8.35 8.40
N PRO A 91 19.86 -8.51 9.71
CA PRO A 91 19.94 -7.39 10.64
C PRO A 91 21.03 -6.39 10.27
N ALA A 92 20.83 -5.11 10.59
CA ALA A 92 21.83 -4.06 10.34
C ALA A 92 23.18 -4.30 11.04
N ALA A 93 23.19 -5.06 12.14
CA ALA A 93 24.40 -5.45 12.86
C ALA A 93 25.27 -6.46 12.08
N ASP A 94 24.64 -7.27 11.22
CA ASP A 94 25.32 -8.33 10.46
C ASP A 94 25.85 -7.78 9.12
N LEU A 95 25.18 -6.78 8.54
CA LEU A 95 25.52 -6.16 7.26
C LEU A 95 25.52 -4.63 7.36
N THR A 96 26.71 -4.06 7.45
CA THR A 96 26.93 -2.61 7.34
C THR A 96 27.42 -2.26 5.94
N ALA A 97 26.48 -1.99 5.04
CA ALA A 97 26.80 -1.61 3.68
C ALA A 97 27.47 -0.20 3.61
N LYS A 98 28.36 0.01 2.65
CA LYS A 98 29.16 1.23 2.51
C LYS A 98 28.93 1.88 1.15
N VAL A 99 28.77 3.20 1.15
CA VAL A 99 28.61 4.00 -0.07
C VAL A 99 29.84 3.85 -0.97
N GLY A 100 29.60 3.66 -2.26
CA GLY A 100 30.65 3.49 -3.29
C GLY A 100 31.17 2.06 -3.43
N GLU A 101 30.86 1.16 -2.50
CA GLU A 101 31.22 -0.26 -2.62
C GLU A 101 30.26 -1.01 -3.54
N LYS A 102 30.76 -2.10 -4.12
CA LYS A 102 29.99 -2.99 -4.99
C LYS A 102 29.40 -4.14 -4.19
N TYR A 103 28.17 -4.50 -4.52
CA TYR A 103 27.43 -5.60 -3.93
C TYR A 103 26.84 -6.50 -5.02
N VAL A 104 26.85 -7.80 -4.77
CA VAL A 104 26.27 -8.83 -5.63
C VAL A 104 25.31 -9.67 -4.80
N LEU A 105 24.08 -9.81 -5.28
CA LEU A 105 23.10 -10.73 -4.71
C LEU A 105 23.32 -12.13 -5.30
N ASP A 106 23.32 -13.15 -4.45
CA ASP A 106 23.52 -14.54 -4.80
C ASP A 106 22.42 -15.39 -4.12
N ILE A 107 21.72 -16.18 -4.92
CA ILE A 107 20.56 -16.97 -4.51
C ILE A 107 20.73 -18.39 -5.00
N VAL A 108 20.71 -19.36 -4.07
CA VAL A 108 20.61 -20.79 -4.39
C VAL A 108 19.28 -21.31 -3.90
N THR A 109 18.42 -21.77 -4.81
CA THR A 109 17.09 -22.26 -4.45
C THR A 109 17.16 -23.64 -3.80
N ALA A 110 16.09 -24.04 -3.12
CA ALA A 110 15.99 -25.40 -2.56
C ALA A 110 16.12 -26.50 -3.62
N GLY A 111 15.75 -26.21 -4.87
CA GLY A 111 15.90 -27.10 -6.02
C GLY A 111 17.33 -27.15 -6.59
N GLY A 112 18.25 -26.31 -6.10
CA GLY A 112 19.65 -26.27 -6.53
C GLY A 112 19.94 -25.31 -7.68
N SER A 113 18.94 -24.60 -8.22
CA SER A 113 19.17 -23.55 -9.23
C SER A 113 19.88 -22.36 -8.61
N HIS A 114 20.87 -21.81 -9.32
CA HIS A 114 21.68 -20.68 -8.87
C HIS A 114 21.37 -19.43 -9.68
N TYR A 115 21.19 -18.31 -8.99
CA TYR A 115 20.89 -17.00 -9.56
C TYR A 115 21.82 -15.95 -8.96
N GLN A 116 22.22 -14.98 -9.77
CA GLN A 116 23.14 -13.92 -9.37
C GLN A 116 22.73 -12.57 -9.97
N SER A 117 22.92 -11.48 -9.23
CA SER A 117 22.77 -10.14 -9.78
C SER A 117 24.04 -9.67 -10.50
N SER A 118 23.87 -8.71 -11.40
CA SER A 118 24.98 -7.84 -11.80
C SER A 118 25.50 -7.06 -10.58
N PRO A 119 26.80 -6.70 -10.53
CA PRO A 119 27.33 -5.88 -9.43
C PRO A 119 26.67 -4.50 -9.39
N VAL A 120 26.15 -4.11 -8.23
CA VAL A 120 25.51 -2.81 -7.99
C VAL A 120 26.39 -1.98 -7.06
N ILE A 121 26.61 -0.71 -7.39
CA ILE A 121 27.34 0.22 -6.52
C ILE A 121 26.34 0.86 -5.58
N LEU A 122 26.61 0.82 -4.27
CA LEU A 122 25.75 1.48 -3.30
C LEU A 122 25.83 3.00 -3.45
N LYS A 123 24.73 3.62 -3.89
CA LYS A 123 24.66 5.07 -4.08
C LYS A 123 24.33 5.81 -2.79
N GLN A 124 24.89 7.01 -2.64
CA GLN A 124 24.41 7.96 -1.64
C GLN A 124 23.09 8.56 -2.12
N THR A 125 22.06 8.45 -1.29
CA THR A 125 20.79 9.15 -1.48
C THR A 125 20.89 10.56 -0.88
N PRO A 126 20.49 11.61 -1.63
CA PRO A 126 20.50 12.98 -1.16
C PRO A 126 19.36 13.20 -0.16
N PRO A 127 19.41 14.26 0.66
CA PRO A 127 18.35 14.56 1.60
C PRO A 127 17.04 14.91 0.90
N ILE A 128 15.91 14.57 1.54
CA ILE A 128 14.61 15.16 1.23
C ILE A 128 14.58 16.56 1.86
N GLU A 129 14.43 17.61 1.06
CA GLU A 129 14.41 19.00 1.55
C GLU A 129 13.16 19.27 2.38
N LYS A 130 12.00 18.82 1.89
CA LYS A 130 10.73 18.95 2.60
C LYS A 130 9.68 17.98 2.07
N VAL A 131 8.80 17.55 2.99
CA VAL A 131 7.51 16.93 2.70
C VAL A 131 6.44 17.87 3.23
N TYR A 132 5.50 18.27 2.38
CA TYR A 132 4.49 19.28 2.71
C TYR A 132 3.19 18.97 1.99
N TYR A 133 2.10 19.63 2.37
CA TYR A 133 0.81 19.43 1.71
C TYR A 133 0.21 20.73 1.18
N SER A 134 -0.74 20.58 0.26
CA SER A 134 -1.61 21.65 -0.21
C SER A 134 -3.05 21.17 -0.25
N SER A 135 -3.98 22.00 0.20
CA SER A 135 -5.42 21.75 0.09
C SER A 135 -5.84 21.74 -1.37
N GLU A 136 -6.47 20.65 -1.81
CA GLU A 136 -6.91 20.48 -3.19
C GLU A 136 -8.32 19.91 -3.25
N THR A 137 -9.00 20.17 -4.37
CA THR A 137 -10.28 19.53 -4.70
C THR A 137 -10.14 18.83 -6.04
N ARG A 138 -10.38 17.52 -6.05
CA ARG A 138 -10.35 16.67 -7.25
C ARG A 138 -11.76 16.29 -7.65
N LEU A 139 -11.93 15.82 -8.88
CA LEU A 139 -13.20 15.23 -9.32
C LEU A 139 -13.09 13.71 -9.23
N THR A 140 -14.12 13.07 -8.70
CA THR A 140 -14.33 11.62 -8.83
C THR A 140 -14.79 11.27 -10.24
N ASP A 141 -14.75 9.99 -10.61
CA ASP A 141 -15.17 9.51 -11.95
C ASP A 141 -16.62 9.87 -12.30
N ASP A 142 -17.48 10.03 -11.30
CA ASP A 142 -18.86 10.46 -11.43
C ASP A 142 -19.05 12.00 -11.39
N GLY A 143 -17.95 12.76 -11.44
CA GLY A 143 -17.94 14.22 -11.53
C GLY A 143 -18.17 14.96 -10.22
N ARG A 144 -18.17 14.28 -9.06
CA ARG A 144 -18.35 14.94 -7.76
C ARG A 144 -17.03 15.54 -7.26
N ALA A 145 -17.13 16.69 -6.61
CA ALA A 145 -15.99 17.32 -5.96
C ALA A 145 -15.57 16.53 -4.71
N LEU A 146 -14.27 16.22 -4.62
CA LEU A 146 -13.62 15.52 -3.53
C LEU A 146 -12.49 16.40 -2.99
N SER A 147 -12.75 17.05 -1.85
CA SER A 147 -11.73 17.80 -1.13
C SER A 147 -10.72 16.86 -0.47
N GLY A 148 -9.50 17.36 -0.28
CA GLY A 148 -8.42 16.61 0.35
C GLY A 148 -7.15 17.43 0.43
N ILE A 149 -6.05 16.74 0.72
CA ILE A 149 -4.71 17.29 0.65
C ILE A 149 -3.88 16.50 -0.37
N ALA A 150 -3.16 17.21 -1.23
CA ALA A 150 -2.07 16.63 -2.01
C ALA A 150 -0.77 16.81 -1.24
N ILE A 151 -0.04 15.71 -1.07
CA ILE A 151 1.22 15.65 -0.35
C ILE A 151 2.34 15.68 -1.38
N TYR A 152 3.24 16.63 -1.22
CA TYR A 152 4.33 16.95 -2.13
C TYR A 152 5.68 16.76 -1.46
N LEU A 153 6.67 16.46 -2.28
CA LEU A 153 8.07 16.32 -1.89
C LEU A 153 8.96 17.20 -2.78
N ASP A 154 9.93 17.86 -2.15
CA ASP A 154 11.08 18.49 -2.80
C ASP A 154 12.37 17.79 -2.36
N ALA A 155 13.28 17.56 -3.30
CA ALA A 155 14.59 16.95 -3.07
C ALA A 155 15.65 17.63 -3.93
N PHE A 156 16.89 17.65 -3.42
CA PHE A 156 18.01 18.30 -4.08
C PHE A 156 19.32 17.58 -3.79
N ASP A 157 20.09 17.29 -4.83
CA ASP A 157 21.47 16.83 -4.72
C ASP A 157 22.44 17.93 -5.20
N GLU A 158 23.13 18.55 -4.25
CA GLU A 158 24.15 19.56 -4.53
C GLU A 158 25.32 19.02 -5.37
N ASN A 159 25.56 17.70 -5.31
CA ASN A 159 26.70 17.07 -5.99
C ASN A 159 26.34 16.51 -7.37
N ASN A 160 25.05 16.52 -7.76
CA ASN A 160 24.57 16.02 -9.04
C ASN A 160 25.06 14.58 -9.36
N ASN A 161 25.03 13.70 -8.34
CA ASN A 161 25.48 12.32 -8.41
C ASN A 161 24.32 11.31 -8.48
N THR A 162 23.10 11.73 -8.11
CA THR A 162 21.94 10.86 -8.07
C THR A 162 21.21 10.81 -9.41
N ASN A 163 20.72 11.94 -9.91
CA ASN A 163 19.91 12.14 -11.12
C ASN A 163 18.66 11.28 -11.32
N TYR A 164 18.49 10.19 -10.56
CA TYR A 164 17.38 9.26 -10.64
C TYR A 164 16.92 8.91 -9.23
N TYR A 165 15.62 9.08 -9.01
CA TYR A 165 15.01 9.01 -7.70
C TYR A 165 13.89 7.99 -7.70
N ARG A 166 13.75 7.31 -6.57
CA ARG A 166 12.60 6.47 -6.25
C ARG A 166 12.08 6.83 -4.87
N TRP A 167 10.76 6.79 -4.72
CA TRP A 167 10.11 7.00 -3.44
C TRP A 167 9.17 5.85 -3.09
N GLU A 168 9.07 5.61 -1.80
CA GLU A 168 8.03 4.82 -1.17
C GLU A 168 7.47 5.61 0.00
N TRP A 169 6.24 5.32 0.39
CA TRP A 169 5.68 5.91 1.59
C TRP A 169 4.87 4.90 2.39
N THR A 170 4.83 5.14 3.69
CA THR A 170 3.91 4.48 4.62
C THR A 170 3.15 5.56 5.37
N GLU A 171 1.86 5.36 5.57
CA GLU A 171 1.03 6.29 6.30
C GLU A 171 0.29 5.58 7.43
N ASN A 172 -0.04 6.36 8.46
CA ASN A 172 -0.82 5.92 9.61
C ASN A 172 -1.80 7.04 9.96
N TRP A 173 -3.01 6.67 10.34
CA TRP A 173 -4.00 7.64 10.81
C TRP A 173 -4.77 7.13 12.01
N GLU A 174 -5.22 8.08 12.82
CA GLU A 174 -6.13 7.84 13.91
C GLU A 174 -7.57 7.88 13.41
N ILE A 175 -8.32 6.85 13.76
CA ILE A 175 -9.73 6.70 13.47
C ILE A 175 -10.48 7.02 14.75
N GLN A 176 -11.19 8.15 14.76
CA GLN A 176 -12.13 8.48 15.82
C GLN A 176 -13.57 8.26 15.32
N MET A 177 -14.32 7.42 16.04
CA MET A 177 -15.74 7.20 15.74
C MET A 177 -16.55 8.42 16.14
N PRO A 178 -17.52 8.82 15.29
CA PRO A 178 -18.35 9.98 15.56
C PRO A 178 -19.31 9.76 16.73
N VAL A 179 -19.64 8.50 17.00
CA VAL A 179 -20.47 8.11 18.13
C VAL A 179 -19.66 7.26 19.10
N ASN A 180 -19.61 7.68 20.36
CA ASN A 180 -18.90 6.95 21.40
C ASN A 180 -19.85 5.95 22.09
N SER A 181 -19.57 4.66 21.94
CA SER A 181 -20.20 3.60 22.72
C SER A 181 -19.72 3.64 24.17
N LYS A 182 -20.53 4.21 25.06
CA LYS A 182 -20.19 4.33 26.49
C LYS A 182 -20.46 3.06 27.30
N PHE A 183 -21.35 2.19 26.83
CA PHE A 183 -21.85 1.07 27.60
C PHE A 183 -21.83 -0.24 26.81
N ASP A 184 -21.59 -1.35 27.51
CA ASP A 184 -21.97 -2.69 27.06
C ASP A 184 -23.28 -3.09 27.76
N PHE A 185 -24.01 -4.06 27.22
CA PHE A 185 -25.24 -4.55 27.86
C PHE A 185 -25.01 -5.92 28.48
N GLN A 186 -25.14 -6.02 29.80
CA GLN A 186 -25.02 -7.27 30.53
C GLN A 186 -26.39 -7.92 30.67
N VAL A 187 -26.56 -9.11 30.09
CA VAL A 187 -27.77 -9.92 30.25
C VAL A 187 -27.78 -10.55 31.64
N ASP A 188 -28.91 -10.40 32.35
CA ASP A 188 -29.15 -11.10 33.60
C ASP A 188 -29.36 -12.59 33.31
N LYS A 189 -28.58 -13.44 33.99
CA LYS A 189 -28.63 -14.90 33.81
C LYS A 189 -29.85 -15.52 34.48
N ASP A 190 -30.38 -14.85 35.50
CA ASP A 190 -31.45 -15.38 36.36
C ASP A 190 -32.84 -14.90 35.93
N THR A 191 -32.91 -13.91 35.02
CA THR A 191 -34.16 -13.32 34.53
C THR A 191 -34.20 -13.23 33.01
N VAL A 192 -35.06 -14.02 32.36
CA VAL A 192 -35.23 -14.02 30.90
C VAL A 192 -35.70 -12.64 30.42
N GLY A 193 -34.96 -12.05 29.48
CA GLY A 193 -35.31 -10.76 28.87
C GLY A 193 -34.90 -9.52 29.68
N MET A 194 -34.19 -9.69 30.80
CA MET A 194 -33.66 -8.57 31.58
C MET A 194 -32.13 -8.50 31.53
N GLY A 195 -31.61 -7.28 31.64
CA GLY A 195 -30.19 -6.99 31.67
C GLY A 195 -29.99 -5.54 32.10
N TYR A 196 -28.76 -5.04 32.08
CA TYR A 196 -28.46 -3.64 32.39
C TYR A 196 -27.21 -3.14 31.66
N PRO A 197 -27.16 -1.84 31.32
CA PRO A 197 -25.96 -1.23 30.76
C PRO A 197 -24.86 -1.21 31.82
N ILE A 198 -23.67 -1.64 31.43
CA ILE A 198 -22.44 -1.56 32.22
C ILE A 198 -21.46 -0.63 31.49
N PRO A 199 -20.70 0.22 32.19
CA PRO A 199 -19.66 1.04 31.56
C PRO A 199 -18.68 0.16 30.78
N LYS A 200 -18.39 0.55 29.54
CA LYS A 200 -17.45 -0.17 28.69
C LYS A 200 -16.02 0.01 29.25
N ILE A 201 -15.31 -1.10 29.48
CA ILE A 201 -13.97 -1.10 30.07
C ILE A 201 -12.92 -0.65 29.06
N LEU A 202 -13.06 -1.05 27.80
CA LEU A 202 -12.13 -0.72 26.71
C LEU A 202 -12.86 0.12 25.66
N PRO A 203 -12.55 1.42 25.51
CA PRO A 203 -13.15 2.25 24.48
C PRO A 203 -12.80 1.70 23.08
N VAL A 204 -13.83 1.48 22.27
CA VAL A 204 -13.70 1.03 20.86
C VAL A 204 -13.97 2.17 19.88
N ASN A 205 -13.85 3.42 20.33
CA ASN A 205 -14.10 4.60 19.52
C ASN A 205 -12.81 5.24 18.96
N ILE A 206 -11.62 4.75 19.36
CA ILE A 206 -10.33 5.20 18.83
C ILE A 206 -9.53 3.97 18.37
N CYS A 207 -9.23 3.91 17.08
CA CYS A 207 -8.38 2.89 16.48
C CYS A 207 -7.33 3.57 15.60
N TYR A 208 -6.45 2.77 15.06
CA TYR A 208 -5.43 3.18 14.12
C TYR A 208 -5.45 2.26 12.92
N ASN A 209 -5.14 2.82 11.75
CA ASN A 209 -4.92 2.03 10.56
C ASN A 209 -3.75 2.63 9.78
N SER A 210 -3.20 1.83 8.89
CA SER A 210 -2.02 2.15 8.10
C SER A 210 -2.21 1.71 6.66
N ASP A 211 -1.44 2.33 5.78
CA ASP A 211 -1.40 1.99 4.36
C ASP A 211 0.01 2.23 3.84
N THR A 212 0.34 1.63 2.70
CA THR A 212 1.65 1.79 2.07
C THR A 212 1.51 2.07 0.59
N SER A 213 2.50 2.72 0.01
CA SER A 213 2.49 3.05 -1.41
C SER A 213 2.35 1.81 -2.29
N SER A 214 1.34 1.81 -3.16
CA SER A 214 1.14 0.80 -4.22
C SER A 214 1.63 1.27 -5.59
N ARG A 215 1.87 2.57 -5.75
CA ARG A 215 2.31 3.20 -6.99
C ARG A 215 3.83 3.26 -7.08
N ILE A 216 4.36 3.11 -8.29
CA ILE A 216 5.79 3.24 -8.58
C ILE A 216 6.11 4.72 -8.80
N MET A 217 6.74 5.33 -7.80
CA MET A 217 7.13 6.75 -7.84
C MET A 217 8.62 6.86 -8.20
N VAL A 218 8.90 7.22 -9.46
CA VAL A 218 10.25 7.50 -9.95
C VAL A 218 10.31 8.79 -10.75
N ALA A 219 11.45 9.49 -10.67
CA ALA A 219 11.75 10.69 -11.45
C ALA A 219 13.22 10.75 -11.87
N SER A 220 13.49 11.49 -12.96
CA SER A 220 14.85 11.83 -13.40
C SER A 220 15.02 13.35 -13.45
N THR A 221 16.20 13.82 -13.06
CA THR A 221 16.62 15.23 -13.16
C THR A 221 17.69 15.43 -14.23
N LYS A 222 18.04 14.38 -15.01
CA LYS A 222 19.13 14.41 -16.02
C LYS A 222 18.93 15.48 -17.09
N THR A 223 17.69 15.87 -17.37
CA THR A 223 17.31 16.90 -18.34
C THR A 223 17.14 18.29 -17.72
N LEU A 224 17.27 18.41 -16.39
CA LEU A 224 17.13 19.65 -15.65
C LEU A 224 18.49 20.33 -15.47
N SER A 225 18.46 21.65 -15.23
CA SER A 225 19.69 22.43 -14.98
C SER A 225 20.32 22.15 -13.62
N GLU A 226 19.54 21.62 -12.68
CA GLU A 226 19.95 21.24 -11.33
C GLU A 226 19.42 19.85 -11.03
N ASP A 227 20.14 19.09 -10.20
CA ASP A 227 19.67 17.80 -9.68
C ASP A 227 18.61 18.02 -8.59
N ARG A 228 17.47 18.56 -9.01
CA ARG A 228 16.40 19.00 -8.11
C ARG A 228 15.05 18.51 -8.58
N VAL A 229 14.33 17.88 -7.66
CA VAL A 229 12.93 17.53 -7.81
C VAL A 229 12.12 18.53 -6.99
N LYS A 230 11.15 19.20 -7.62
CA LYS A 230 10.23 20.13 -6.94
C LYS A 230 8.79 19.71 -7.14
N LYS A 231 8.00 19.82 -6.08
CA LYS A 231 6.55 19.62 -6.03
C LYS A 231 6.15 18.28 -6.65
N TYR A 232 6.90 17.21 -6.33
CA TYR A 232 6.54 15.86 -6.76
C TYR A 232 5.40 15.34 -5.89
N GLU A 233 4.27 14.97 -6.48
CA GLU A 233 3.12 14.45 -5.72
C GLU A 233 3.37 13.01 -5.26
N ILE A 234 3.40 12.83 -3.94
CA ILE A 234 3.63 11.53 -3.28
C ILE A 234 2.31 10.80 -3.07
N ASN A 235 1.30 11.50 -2.57
CA ASN A 235 -0.01 10.93 -2.30
C ASN A 235 -1.09 12.02 -2.29
N PHE A 236 -2.34 11.65 -2.56
CA PHE A 236 -3.49 12.49 -2.32
C PHE A 236 -4.43 11.80 -1.33
N THR A 237 -4.71 12.48 -0.24
CA THR A 237 -5.57 11.99 0.83
C THR A 237 -6.85 12.81 0.83
N SER A 238 -7.99 12.17 0.59
CA SER A 238 -9.28 12.86 0.57
C SER A 238 -9.86 13.06 1.98
N THR A 239 -10.79 14.02 2.12
CA THR A 239 -11.61 14.18 3.33
C THR A 239 -12.70 13.12 3.48
N LYS A 240 -12.93 12.28 2.46
CA LYS A 240 -13.77 11.09 2.56
C LYS A 240 -13.08 10.02 3.41
N GLY A 241 -13.84 9.36 4.29
CA GLY A 241 -13.34 8.35 5.21
C GLY A 241 -12.75 8.97 6.48
N PHE A 242 -11.80 8.28 7.12
CA PHE A 242 -11.28 8.66 8.44
C PHE A 242 -9.90 9.34 8.41
N LYS A 243 -9.13 9.22 7.31
CA LYS A 243 -7.71 9.59 7.25
C LYS A 243 -7.45 11.03 7.75
N LEU A 244 -8.26 12.01 7.33
CA LEU A 244 -8.06 13.43 7.69
C LEU A 244 -8.99 13.94 8.80
N LYS A 245 -9.67 13.07 9.55
CA LYS A 245 -10.66 13.48 10.56
C LYS A 245 -10.07 13.73 11.96
N SER A 246 -8.89 13.19 12.26
CA SER A 246 -8.20 13.40 13.54
C SER A 246 -6.71 13.68 13.33
N LEU A 247 -5.88 12.64 13.34
CA LEU A 247 -4.43 12.70 13.20
C LEU A 247 -4.00 11.84 12.02
N TYR A 248 -3.25 12.43 11.10
CA TYR A 248 -2.70 11.77 9.93
C TYR A 248 -1.17 11.93 9.93
N GLY A 249 -0.45 10.85 9.63
CA GLY A 249 0.99 10.87 9.48
C GLY A 249 1.42 10.09 8.24
N ILE A 250 2.39 10.61 7.51
CA ILE A 250 3.03 9.94 6.38
C ILE A 250 4.55 10.01 6.53
N ILE A 251 5.22 8.89 6.26
CA ILE A 251 6.66 8.76 6.23
C ILE A 251 7.04 8.44 4.78
N VAL A 252 7.93 9.23 4.21
CA VAL A 252 8.42 9.07 2.86
C VAL A 252 9.88 8.61 2.92
N LYS A 253 10.17 7.50 2.24
CA LYS A 253 11.52 6.98 2.04
C LYS A 253 11.95 7.31 0.62
N GLN A 254 13.12 7.92 0.48
CA GLN A 254 13.75 8.26 -0.79
C GLN A 254 14.96 7.36 -1.01
N TYR A 255 15.18 7.01 -2.28
CA TYR A 255 16.29 6.18 -2.74
C TYR A 255 16.90 6.78 -4.00
N ALA A 256 18.23 6.79 -4.07
CA ALA A 256 18.97 7.05 -5.29
C ALA A 256 19.05 5.78 -6.13
N LEU A 257 18.75 5.90 -7.43
CA LEU A 257 18.89 4.83 -8.39
C LEU A 257 20.10 5.08 -9.30
N ASP A 258 20.62 4.02 -9.91
CA ASP A 258 21.41 4.14 -11.13
C ASP A 258 20.51 4.20 -12.37
N GLU A 259 21.11 4.44 -13.53
CA GLU A 259 20.33 4.57 -14.79
C GLU A 259 19.62 3.26 -15.16
N ALA A 260 20.22 2.11 -14.88
CA ALA A 260 19.64 0.81 -15.17
C ALA A 260 18.41 0.53 -14.27
N GLY A 261 18.52 0.82 -12.98
CA GLY A 261 17.43 0.71 -12.02
C GLY A 261 16.29 1.66 -12.34
N TYR A 262 16.59 2.91 -12.73
CA TYR A 262 15.56 3.85 -13.18
C TYR A 262 14.78 3.32 -14.37
N LYS A 263 15.46 2.81 -15.41
CA LYS A 263 14.81 2.23 -16.60
C LYS A 263 13.96 1.01 -16.24
N TYR A 264 14.45 0.16 -15.34
CA TYR A 264 13.68 -0.97 -14.84
C TYR A 264 12.38 -0.52 -14.17
N TRP A 265 12.44 0.42 -13.22
CA TRP A 265 11.26 0.91 -12.52
C TRP A 265 10.30 1.69 -13.44
N GLU A 266 10.83 2.44 -14.40
CA GLU A 266 10.01 3.12 -15.40
C GLU A 266 9.27 2.11 -16.30
N ALA A 267 9.95 1.08 -16.78
CA ALA A 267 9.36 0.00 -17.58
C ALA A 267 8.30 -0.77 -16.76
N LEU A 268 8.59 -1.05 -15.49
CA LEU A 268 7.64 -1.70 -14.58
C LEU A 268 6.39 -0.84 -14.39
N ARG A 269 6.55 0.46 -14.13
CA ARG A 269 5.45 1.42 -14.01
C ARG A 269 4.61 1.47 -15.28
N ALA A 270 5.24 1.57 -16.45
CA ALA A 270 4.54 1.59 -17.72
C ALA A 270 3.73 0.31 -17.96
N SER A 271 4.25 -0.85 -17.55
CA SER A 271 3.58 -2.15 -17.71
C SER A 271 2.53 -2.45 -16.65
N SER A 272 2.60 -1.90 -15.44
CA SER A 272 1.68 -2.21 -14.34
C SER A 272 0.58 -1.16 -14.16
N GLU A 273 0.89 0.11 -14.40
CA GLU A 273 -0.04 1.23 -14.22
C GLU A 273 -0.64 1.73 -15.54
N GLY A 274 -0.04 1.37 -16.68
CA GLY A 274 -0.47 1.76 -18.03
C GLY A 274 -1.45 0.80 -18.72
N VAL A 275 -2.04 -0.15 -17.99
CA VAL A 275 -2.94 -1.18 -18.54
C VAL A 275 -4.40 -0.84 -18.27
N GLY A 276 -5.21 -0.71 -19.32
CA GLY A 276 -6.64 -0.45 -19.25
C GLY A 276 -7.31 -0.01 -20.57
N THR A 277 -6.60 0.14 -21.69
CA THR A 277 -7.16 0.61 -22.96
C THR A 277 -6.72 -0.22 -24.18
N LEU A 278 -7.48 -0.14 -25.28
CA LEU A 278 -7.17 -0.84 -26.54
C LEU A 278 -5.86 -0.36 -27.19
N PHE A 279 -5.32 0.78 -26.74
CA PHE A 279 -4.12 1.41 -27.28
C PHE A 279 -2.94 1.38 -26.30
N ASP A 280 -3.01 0.53 -25.28
CA ASP A 280 -1.91 0.40 -24.34
C ASP A 280 -0.64 -0.03 -25.07
N PRO A 281 0.52 0.56 -24.72
CA PRO A 281 1.78 0.12 -25.30
C PRO A 281 1.97 -1.37 -25.02
N GLN A 282 2.44 -2.10 -26.04
CA GLN A 282 2.81 -3.51 -25.87
C GLN A 282 3.84 -3.61 -24.73
N PRO A 283 3.67 -4.54 -23.76
CA PRO A 283 4.57 -4.64 -22.62
C PRO A 283 6.02 -4.71 -23.08
N TYR A 284 6.86 -3.83 -22.54
CA TYR A 284 8.30 -3.91 -22.75
C TYR A 284 8.82 -5.16 -22.05
N GLU A 285 9.84 -5.82 -22.62
CA GLU A 285 10.51 -6.91 -21.92
C GLU A 285 11.18 -6.34 -20.66
N LEU A 286 10.67 -6.73 -19.49
CA LEU A 286 11.18 -6.28 -18.20
C LEU A 286 12.47 -7.04 -17.89
N THR A 287 13.60 -6.57 -18.41
CA THR A 287 14.91 -7.15 -18.10
C THR A 287 15.43 -6.60 -16.77
N GLY A 288 15.48 -7.47 -15.76
CA GLY A 288 16.12 -7.22 -14.49
C GLY A 288 17.64 -7.23 -14.55
N ASN A 289 18.30 -7.09 -13.39
CA ASN A 289 19.75 -7.29 -13.25
C ASN A 289 20.12 -8.63 -12.61
N VAL A 290 19.15 -9.49 -12.30
CA VAL A 290 19.36 -10.85 -11.78
C VAL A 290 19.20 -11.85 -12.92
N PHE A 291 20.07 -12.86 -12.99
CA PHE A 291 20.07 -13.89 -14.02
C PHE A 291 20.35 -15.26 -13.43
N ASN A 292 19.82 -16.30 -14.08
CA ASN A 292 20.12 -17.68 -13.72
C ASN A 292 21.51 -18.06 -14.27
N THR A 293 22.42 -18.47 -13.40
CA THR A 293 23.79 -18.91 -13.76
C THR A 293 23.84 -20.38 -14.17
N SER A 294 22.81 -21.15 -13.83
CA SER A 294 22.63 -22.57 -14.17
C SER A 294 21.98 -22.77 -15.54
N ASP A 295 21.08 -21.88 -15.95
CA ASP A 295 20.43 -21.84 -17.26
C ASP A 295 20.27 -20.41 -17.77
N GLY A 296 21.15 -19.98 -18.68
CA GLY A 296 21.13 -18.62 -19.22
C GLY A 296 19.93 -18.28 -20.11
N ASN A 297 19.07 -19.25 -20.45
CA ASN A 297 17.84 -19.02 -21.20
C ASN A 297 16.62 -18.83 -20.29
N GLU A 298 16.72 -19.08 -18.98
CA GLU A 298 15.62 -18.85 -18.04
C GLU A 298 15.53 -17.35 -17.70
N PRO A 299 14.43 -16.67 -18.05
CA PRO A 299 14.24 -15.29 -17.65
C PRO A 299 13.98 -15.19 -16.14
N VAL A 300 14.54 -14.15 -15.52
CA VAL A 300 14.30 -13.80 -14.11
C VAL A 300 13.66 -12.42 -14.08
N LEU A 301 12.63 -12.28 -13.27
CA LEU A 301 11.98 -11.00 -13.05
C LEU A 301 12.49 -10.38 -11.76
N GLY A 302 12.45 -9.05 -11.67
CA GLY A 302 12.92 -8.35 -10.49
C GLY A 302 14.20 -7.56 -10.68
N TYR A 303 14.60 -6.84 -9.64
CA TYR A 303 15.80 -6.03 -9.65
C TYR A 303 16.40 -5.98 -8.25
N PHE A 304 17.73 -6.03 -8.18
CA PHE A 304 18.50 -5.81 -6.98
C PHE A 304 19.11 -4.41 -7.01
N ASP A 305 18.79 -3.57 -6.03
CA ASP A 305 19.28 -2.20 -5.93
C ASP A 305 20.08 -1.97 -4.63
N ALA A 306 20.94 -0.95 -4.60
CA ALA A 306 21.72 -0.59 -3.43
C ALA A 306 21.84 0.93 -3.27
N SER A 307 21.29 1.48 -2.18
CA SER A 307 21.46 2.89 -1.84
C SER A 307 21.25 3.18 -0.36
N THR A 308 21.76 4.31 0.14
CA THR A 308 21.34 4.81 1.45
C THR A 308 19.87 5.23 1.40
N VAL A 309 19.21 5.39 2.56
CA VAL A 309 17.80 5.84 2.60
C VAL A 309 17.75 7.22 3.23
N SER A 310 17.10 8.17 2.55
CA SER A 310 16.68 9.43 3.19
C SER A 310 15.22 9.30 3.60
N VAL A 311 14.92 9.66 4.84
CA VAL A 311 13.57 9.56 5.42
C VAL A 311 13.12 10.94 5.87
N ASN A 312 11.91 11.31 5.51
CA ASN A 312 11.26 12.53 6.01
C ASN A 312 9.77 12.24 6.19
N SER A 313 9.10 13.03 7.01
CA SER A 313 7.74 12.74 7.44
C SER A 313 6.92 14.00 7.59
N LEU A 314 5.61 13.83 7.45
CA LEU A 314 4.63 14.90 7.61
C LEU A 314 3.54 14.41 8.55
N VAL A 315 3.19 15.24 9.53
CA VAL A 315 2.03 15.05 10.41
C VAL A 315 1.04 16.17 10.16
N VAL A 316 -0.22 15.79 10.02
CA VAL A 316 -1.34 16.70 9.81
C VAL A 316 -2.40 16.42 10.87
N ILE A 317 -2.82 17.47 11.57
CA ILE A 317 -3.93 17.42 12.53
C ILE A 317 -5.16 18.08 11.93
N ARG A 318 -6.35 17.61 12.34
CA ARG A 318 -7.65 18.10 11.85
C ARG A 318 -7.78 19.64 11.90
N ASP A 319 -7.27 20.29 12.94
CA ASP A 319 -7.35 21.75 13.13
C ASP A 319 -6.61 22.54 12.04
N GLN A 320 -5.61 21.94 11.38
CA GLN A 320 -4.92 22.59 10.26
C GLN A 320 -5.72 22.55 8.96
N LEU A 321 -6.82 21.79 8.92
CA LEU A 321 -7.60 21.48 7.73
C LEU A 321 -8.99 22.13 7.73
N ASP A 322 -9.19 23.18 8.52
CA ASP A 322 -10.49 23.86 8.69
C ASP A 322 -11.09 24.45 7.41
N SER A 323 -10.24 24.70 6.40
CA SER A 323 -10.68 25.17 5.09
C SER A 323 -11.26 24.07 4.19
N LEU A 324 -11.06 22.79 4.53
CA LEU A 324 -11.53 21.67 3.73
C LEU A 324 -12.99 21.32 4.03
N VAL A 325 -13.71 20.93 2.98
CA VAL A 325 -15.08 20.42 3.12
C VAL A 325 -15.04 18.92 3.41
N TYR A 326 -15.70 18.52 4.49
CA TYR A 326 -15.88 17.11 4.86
C TYR A 326 -17.29 16.65 4.47
N PRO A 327 -17.43 15.45 3.87
CA PRO A 327 -18.75 14.87 3.63
C PRO A 327 -19.55 14.73 4.93
N LEU A 328 -20.86 14.96 4.86
CA LEU A 328 -21.76 14.76 6.00
C LEU A 328 -21.68 13.32 6.51
N GLU A 329 -21.58 13.16 7.83
CA GLU A 329 -21.55 11.85 8.47
C GLU A 329 -22.98 11.35 8.72
N GLN A 330 -23.36 10.25 8.06
CA GLN A 330 -24.68 9.63 8.19
C GLN A 330 -24.94 9.03 9.59
N CYS A 331 -23.89 8.77 10.35
CA CYS A 331 -23.93 8.16 11.68
C CYS A 331 -24.79 8.88 12.73
N PHE A 332 -25.07 10.17 12.56
CA PHE A 332 -25.91 10.91 13.50
C PHE A 332 -27.41 10.72 13.24
N GLU A 333 -27.81 10.40 12.02
CA GLU A 333 -29.21 10.21 11.62
C GLU A 333 -29.70 8.77 11.84
N GLU A 334 -28.78 7.82 12.04
CA GLU A 334 -29.08 6.38 12.14
C GLU A 334 -29.22 5.86 13.59
N LYS A 335 -29.29 6.76 14.56
CA LYS A 335 -29.50 6.38 15.97
C LYS A 335 -30.95 5.95 16.18
N ASP A 336 -31.15 4.87 16.94
CA ASP A 336 -32.48 4.37 17.26
C ASP A 336 -32.74 4.40 18.78
N THR A 337 -34.01 4.59 19.14
CA THR A 337 -34.48 4.56 20.53
C THR A 337 -35.18 3.24 20.80
N VAL A 338 -34.48 2.33 21.46
CA VAL A 338 -34.98 0.98 21.72
C VAL A 338 -35.60 0.91 23.12
N PRO A 339 -36.85 0.45 23.27
CA PRO A 339 -37.43 0.19 24.58
C PRO A 339 -36.56 -0.78 25.39
N TYR A 340 -36.34 -0.51 26.68
CA TYR A 340 -35.40 -1.27 27.52
C TYR A 340 -35.63 -2.80 27.48
N ARG A 341 -36.90 -3.22 27.44
CA ARG A 341 -37.30 -4.63 27.37
C ARG A 341 -36.92 -5.36 26.07
N LEU A 342 -36.58 -4.63 25.02
CA LEU A 342 -36.24 -5.17 23.70
C LEU A 342 -34.74 -5.12 23.41
N VAL A 343 -33.92 -4.52 24.29
CA VAL A 343 -32.51 -4.25 24.00
C VAL A 343 -31.73 -5.51 23.63
N GLN A 344 -32.05 -6.65 24.27
CA GLN A 344 -31.43 -7.94 23.95
C GLN A 344 -31.60 -8.35 22.49
N ASP A 345 -32.77 -8.06 21.89
CA ASP A 345 -33.07 -8.40 20.50
C ASP A 345 -32.29 -7.52 19.50
N TYR A 346 -31.78 -6.37 19.95
CA TYR A 346 -31.10 -5.36 19.13
C TYR A 346 -29.58 -5.29 19.37
N LEU A 347 -29.01 -6.11 20.26
CA LEU A 347 -27.55 -6.10 20.53
C LEU A 347 -26.69 -6.40 19.31
N GLN A 348 -27.24 -7.08 18.29
CA GLN A 348 -26.55 -7.33 17.02
C GLN A 348 -26.64 -6.15 16.05
N ALA A 349 -27.60 -5.23 16.25
CA ALA A 349 -27.83 -4.09 15.37
C ALA A 349 -26.92 -2.89 15.70
N GLY A 350 -26.33 -2.84 16.89
CA GLY A 350 -25.52 -1.69 17.29
C GLY A 350 -25.06 -1.67 18.74
N TYR A 351 -24.45 -0.55 19.12
CA TYR A 351 -23.94 -0.28 20.46
C TYR A 351 -24.85 0.64 21.26
N LEU A 352 -24.92 0.41 22.58
CA LEU A 352 -25.61 1.30 23.51
C LEU A 352 -24.75 2.54 23.78
N ILE A 353 -25.29 3.71 23.47
CA ILE A 353 -24.56 4.98 23.57
C ILE A 353 -25.07 5.87 24.72
N ASP A 354 -26.36 5.75 25.05
CA ASP A 354 -26.99 6.52 26.14
C ASP A 354 -28.29 5.85 26.63
N THR A 355 -28.82 6.33 27.75
CA THR A 355 -30.08 5.87 28.35
C THR A 355 -31.04 7.04 28.58
N THR A 356 -32.34 6.85 28.34
CA THR A 356 -33.35 7.92 28.53
C THR A 356 -34.70 7.39 29.06
N GLY A 357 -35.43 8.21 29.80
CA GLY A 357 -36.73 7.87 30.36
C GLY A 357 -37.17 8.76 31.54
N LEU A 358 -38.49 8.85 31.77
CA LEU A 358 -39.08 9.47 32.95
C LEU A 358 -39.25 8.39 34.04
N PHE A 359 -38.72 8.65 35.24
CA PHE A 359 -38.78 7.76 36.41
C PHE A 359 -37.92 6.47 36.34
N GLY A 360 -36.89 6.42 35.49
CA GLY A 360 -35.94 5.30 35.37
C GLY A 360 -35.49 5.09 33.92
N THR A 361 -34.73 4.01 33.65
CA THR A 361 -34.31 3.66 32.29
C THR A 361 -35.45 2.98 31.53
N THR A 362 -36.22 3.75 30.76
CA THR A 362 -37.33 3.21 29.94
C THR A 362 -36.89 2.87 28.52
N TYR A 363 -35.88 3.59 28.01
CA TYR A 363 -35.33 3.43 26.66
C TYR A 363 -33.80 3.51 26.69
N VAL A 364 -33.18 2.90 25.69
CA VAL A 364 -31.76 3.06 25.40
C VAL A 364 -31.61 3.65 24.01
N ILE A 365 -30.59 4.48 23.83
CA ILE A 365 -30.21 4.99 22.52
C ILE A 365 -29.12 4.06 21.99
N MET A 366 -29.35 3.51 20.80
CA MET A 366 -28.40 2.64 20.11
C MET A 366 -27.90 3.32 18.84
N ALA A 367 -26.64 3.05 18.50
CA ALA A 367 -26.04 3.48 17.25
C ALA A 367 -25.49 2.28 16.48
N PRO A 368 -25.51 2.31 15.15
CA PRO A 368 -24.94 1.26 14.31
C PRO A 368 -23.48 0.93 14.68
N VAL A 369 -23.10 -0.33 14.46
CA VAL A 369 -21.75 -0.86 14.76
C VAL A 369 -20.67 -0.07 14.01
N ASP A 370 -20.90 0.23 12.73
CA ASP A 370 -20.02 1.00 11.85
C ASP A 370 -19.87 2.47 12.22
N CYS A 371 -20.73 2.99 13.08
CA CYS A 371 -20.66 4.35 13.60
C CYS A 371 -20.05 4.47 15.00
N SER A 372 -19.86 3.34 15.69
CA SER A 372 -19.45 3.31 17.10
C SER A 372 -18.26 2.40 17.41
N ASP A 373 -17.90 1.50 16.50
CA ASP A 373 -16.80 0.56 16.66
C ASP A 373 -15.75 0.72 15.55
N CYS A 374 -14.64 1.34 15.93
CA CYS A 374 -13.53 1.60 15.02
C CYS A 374 -12.81 0.32 14.56
N ARG A 375 -13.03 -0.82 15.21
CA ARG A 375 -12.35 -2.09 14.89
C ARG A 375 -12.77 -2.65 13.52
N LEU A 376 -13.88 -2.18 12.96
CA LEU A 376 -14.24 -2.48 11.58
C LEU A 376 -13.30 -1.84 10.57
N TYR A 377 -12.56 -0.81 10.99
CA TYR A 377 -11.73 0.02 10.12
C TYR A 377 -10.25 0.05 10.52
N GLY A 378 -9.88 -0.54 11.66
CA GLY A 378 -8.52 -0.49 12.17
C GLY A 378 -8.30 -1.36 13.41
N SER A 379 -7.13 -1.18 14.03
CA SER A 379 -6.71 -1.88 15.24
C SER A 379 -6.72 -0.95 16.44
N LEU A 380 -6.98 -1.50 17.63
CA LEU A 380 -6.82 -0.79 18.91
C LEU A 380 -5.34 -0.59 19.28
N GLU A 381 -4.44 -1.37 18.66
CA GLU A 381 -3.00 -1.22 18.87
C GLU A 381 -2.50 0.04 18.18
N ARG A 382 -1.92 0.93 18.98
CA ARG A 382 -1.33 2.17 18.48
C ARG A 382 -0.03 1.86 17.71
N PRO A 383 0.14 2.35 16.47
CA PRO A 383 1.37 2.16 15.71
C PRO A 383 2.56 2.72 16.49
N LYS A 384 3.67 1.99 16.49
CA LYS A 384 4.93 2.43 17.12
C LYS A 384 5.52 3.66 16.43
N PHE A 385 5.17 3.90 15.18
CA PHE A 385 5.71 4.98 14.35
C PHE A 385 4.80 6.22 14.43
N ARG A 386 5.14 7.14 15.33
CA ARG A 386 4.82 8.55 15.15
C ARG A 386 6.05 9.23 14.56
N PRO A 387 5.90 10.10 13.55
CA PRO A 387 6.77 11.25 13.46
C PRO A 387 6.55 12.09 14.72
N ASP A 388 7.62 12.37 15.45
CA ASP A 388 7.61 13.13 16.70
C ASP A 388 6.99 14.54 16.55
#